data_AF-A0A3B6R9U5-F1
#
_entry.id   AF-A0A3B6R9U5-F1
#
_cell.length_a   1.000
_cell.length_b   1.000
_cell.length_c   1.000
_cell.angle_alpha   90.00
_cell.angle_beta   90.00
_cell.angle_gamma   90.00
#
_symmetry.space_group_name_H-M   'P 1'
#
loop_
_entity.id
_entity.type
_entity.pdbx_description
1 polymer ?
#
loop_
_entity_poly.entity_id
_entity_poly.type
_entity_poly.pdbx_seq_one_letter_code
_entity_poly.pdbx_strand_id
1 'polypeptide(L)'
;MAPLPLPLLLLALAGLAVAAAQPGQPFPPSPQQSTDASDAAALLAVFQRWGLRYGPTASPGDPCGTRDWPGSFARNASVGCRCDGSPVCRITHLNVTGFSNLTGIPPELFSLTELVSLDLSNNNLSGSIPQEVANLSKLQTWHFNNNKLSGLLPNESSRLGSLQSLWMFDNYIEGQLPEFIANFTNIIDLRIYGTKLRGPIPKNFSKLTNLKILMLGDLDGGNSTFDFIADGANISILSLRKCGIGQFPSNPPNLPNLTYLDLRSNNLSSSIEPLRRYGRLSYLYMGENNFSGPLPSEMFQSSRGLDVSYNPLLNGNLPNNPPDRKWSINYIGTSIDASRTINSENLTLLNCLHMKECNKFNTKPITSFAVNCGGKQRISSDPLPITFDDDTSILGAAGFHVNTDRQWIVSHVGSDPFTNSSGPGTISTTQVILGTDMPDLYETARTSTSALSYYAVGLLNGKYTVQLFFAEILIDSQLNNGTGRRLFNIDIQDQNIKRDFDITKEAGGFGRPTNITREVTVDNSVLKIHLYWSGRGTCCIPYEGAYGPLVSAIRVFRPEKPNNSPPPARPVSAPSNDDKRRGVVAGIAALCIAGAVISSSVVYLWWKWVAM
;
A
#
# COMPACT_ATOMS: atom_id res chain seq x y z
N MET A 1 5.09 -38.77 62.86
CA MET A 1 3.72 -38.26 63.02
C MET A 1 3.82 -36.79 63.37
N ALA A 2 3.13 -35.94 62.61
CA ALA A 2 3.30 -34.49 62.58
C ALA A 2 2.86 -33.77 63.86
N PRO A 3 3.34 -32.54 64.07
CA PRO A 3 2.54 -31.50 64.69
C PRO A 3 2.47 -30.19 63.87
N LEU A 4 1.30 -29.55 63.99
CA LEU A 4 0.97 -28.19 63.56
C LEU A 4 1.72 -27.10 64.37
N PRO A 5 1.71 -25.84 63.90
CA PRO A 5 1.87 -24.68 64.76
C PRO A 5 0.59 -23.83 64.89
N LEU A 6 0.40 -23.28 66.09
CA LEU A 6 -0.37 -22.08 66.45
C LEU A 6 0.63 -20.95 66.75
N PRO A 7 0.27 -19.65 66.60
CA PRO A 7 -0.28 -18.83 67.71
C PRO A 7 -1.39 -17.85 67.21
N LEU A 8 -2.34 -17.25 67.95
CA LEU A 8 -2.53 -16.72 69.32
C LEU A 8 -1.82 -15.39 69.68
N LEU A 9 -2.49 -14.25 69.45
CA LEU A 9 -2.58 -13.02 70.30
C LEU A 9 -3.58 -12.01 69.64
N LEU A 10 -4.83 -11.78 70.12
CA LEU A 10 -5.30 -10.87 71.21
C LEU A 10 -4.81 -9.41 71.02
N LEU A 11 -5.61 -8.34 70.91
CA LEU A 11 -6.79 -7.79 71.61
C LEU A 11 -7.43 -6.71 70.69
N ALA A 12 -8.67 -6.19 70.80
CA ALA A 12 -9.48 -5.86 71.97
C ALA A 12 -10.98 -5.75 71.61
N LEU A 13 -11.79 -5.91 72.67
CA LEU A 13 -13.25 -5.95 72.75
C LEU A 13 -13.98 -4.59 72.63
N ALA A 14 -15.31 -4.76 72.50
CA ALA A 14 -16.41 -3.90 72.95
C ALA A 14 -16.96 -2.93 71.89
N GLY A 15 -18.26 -2.83 71.67
CA GLY A 15 -19.45 -3.44 72.25
C GLY A 15 -20.65 -2.85 71.53
N LEU A 16 -21.73 -3.62 71.44
CA LEU A 16 -22.96 -3.27 70.73
C LEU A 16 -23.56 -1.93 71.20
N ALA A 17 -23.79 -1.03 70.25
CA ALA A 17 -24.86 -0.04 70.33
C ALA A 17 -25.65 -0.10 69.02
N VAL A 18 -26.84 -0.67 69.09
CA VAL A 18 -27.86 -0.56 68.05
C VAL A 18 -28.30 0.90 68.02
N ALA A 19 -27.87 1.64 66.99
CA ALA A 19 -28.46 2.92 66.62
C ALA A 19 -29.03 2.76 65.21
N ALA A 20 -30.32 3.05 65.08
CA ALA A 20 -31.09 2.95 63.86
C ALA A 20 -30.40 3.67 62.70
N ALA A 21 -30.10 2.94 61.63
CA ALA A 21 -29.73 3.54 60.35
C ALA A 21 -30.94 4.32 59.83
N GLN A 22 -30.90 5.65 59.89
CA GLN A 22 -31.73 6.48 59.05
C GLN A 22 -31.41 6.14 57.59
N PRO A 23 -32.40 6.01 56.69
CA PRO A 23 -32.11 5.91 55.27
C PRO A 23 -31.35 7.18 54.89
N GLY A 24 -30.06 7.01 54.54
CA GLY A 24 -29.28 8.10 53.98
C GLY A 24 -30.05 8.72 52.83
N GLN A 25 -30.18 10.05 52.85
CA GLN A 25 -30.71 10.78 51.71
C GLN A 25 -30.01 10.26 50.44
N PRO A 26 -30.76 9.98 49.34
CA PRO A 26 -30.10 9.66 48.09
C PRO A 26 -29.15 10.81 47.79
N PHE A 27 -27.87 10.48 47.54
CA PHE A 27 -26.97 11.44 46.92
C PHE A 27 -27.73 12.05 45.73
N PRO A 28 -27.79 13.39 45.59
CA PRO A 28 -28.40 13.98 44.42
C PRO A 28 -27.75 13.28 43.21
N PRO A 29 -28.54 12.79 42.24
CA PRO A 29 -27.97 12.21 41.04
C PRO A 29 -26.97 13.22 40.51
N SER A 30 -25.72 12.78 40.31
CA SER A 30 -24.70 13.57 39.63
C SER A 30 -25.36 14.22 38.42
N PRO A 31 -25.26 15.55 38.22
CA PRO A 31 -25.96 16.22 37.13
C PRO A 31 -25.65 15.48 35.84
N GLN A 32 -26.69 14.99 35.19
CA GLN A 32 -26.56 14.17 33.99
C GLN A 32 -25.86 15.02 32.93
N GLN A 33 -24.62 14.67 32.63
CA GLN A 33 -23.82 15.38 31.64
C GLN A 33 -24.51 15.26 30.27
N SER A 34 -24.66 16.38 29.58
CA SER A 34 -25.33 16.45 28.28
C SER A 34 -24.44 17.12 27.24
N THR A 35 -24.51 16.68 25.99
CA THR A 35 -23.83 17.39 24.88
C THR A 35 -24.41 18.79 24.72
N ASP A 36 -23.55 19.77 24.42
CA ASP A 36 -23.96 21.10 23.99
C ASP A 36 -24.95 21.00 22.81
N ALA A 37 -26.07 21.71 22.91
CA ALA A 37 -27.16 21.59 21.94
C ALA A 37 -26.74 21.98 20.51
N SER A 38 -25.81 22.92 20.36
CA SER A 38 -25.31 23.34 19.05
C SER A 38 -24.37 22.30 18.44
N ASP A 39 -23.48 21.72 19.26
CA ASP A 39 -22.60 20.62 18.83
C ASP A 39 -23.44 19.40 18.43
N ALA A 40 -24.45 19.05 19.23
CA ALA A 40 -25.35 17.93 18.96
C ALA A 40 -26.15 18.12 17.66
N ALA A 41 -26.71 19.32 17.43
CA ALA A 41 -27.44 19.65 16.21
C ALA A 41 -26.53 19.64 14.98
N ALA A 42 -25.32 20.19 15.08
CA ALA A 42 -24.34 20.18 14.00
C ALA A 42 -23.94 18.75 13.62
N LEU A 43 -23.60 17.91 14.60
CA LEU A 43 -23.24 16.52 14.33
C LEU A 43 -24.40 15.71 13.75
N LEU A 44 -25.63 15.95 14.23
CA LEU A 44 -26.82 15.34 13.64
C LEU A 44 -26.98 15.72 12.16
N ALA A 45 -26.81 17.00 11.81
CA ALA A 45 -26.87 17.45 10.43
C ALA A 45 -25.77 16.82 9.56
N VAL A 46 -24.55 16.69 10.08
CA VAL A 46 -23.43 15.99 9.44
C VAL A 46 -23.82 14.54 9.15
N PHE A 47 -24.31 13.81 10.16
CA PHE A 47 -24.69 12.40 10.01
C PHE A 47 -25.87 12.21 9.06
N GLN A 48 -26.86 13.10 9.08
CA GLN A 48 -27.98 13.09 8.13
C GLN A 48 -27.51 13.24 6.68
N ARG A 49 -26.61 14.19 6.39
CA ARG A 49 -26.04 14.38 5.04
C ARG A 49 -25.22 13.17 4.58
N TRP A 50 -24.58 12.49 5.52
CA TRP A 50 -23.82 11.28 5.27
C TRP A 50 -24.66 9.99 5.30
N GLY A 51 -25.96 10.08 5.60
CA GLY A 51 -26.83 8.91 5.74
C GLY A 51 -26.43 7.98 6.89
N LEU A 52 -25.66 8.47 7.86
CA LEU A 52 -25.26 7.74 9.05
C LEU A 52 -26.36 7.86 10.13
N ARG A 53 -26.57 6.79 10.90
CA ARG A 53 -27.49 6.76 12.04
C ARG A 53 -26.70 6.42 13.29
N TYR A 54 -26.93 7.06 14.43
CA TYR A 54 -26.24 6.69 15.67
C TYR A 54 -26.30 5.17 15.93
N GLY A 55 -25.20 4.62 16.45
CA GLY A 55 -25.08 3.19 16.73
C GLY A 55 -26.16 2.67 17.69
N PRO A 56 -26.38 1.34 17.74
CA PRO A 56 -27.46 0.74 18.53
C PRO A 56 -27.35 0.96 20.06
N THR A 57 -26.17 1.36 20.55
CA THR A 57 -25.88 1.70 21.95
C THR A 57 -26.09 3.19 22.27
N ALA A 58 -26.45 4.00 21.28
CA ALA A 58 -26.67 5.43 21.45
C ALA A 58 -27.92 5.73 22.28
N SER A 59 -27.79 6.53 23.34
CA SER A 59 -28.94 7.24 23.89
C SER A 59 -29.55 8.12 22.80
N PRO A 60 -30.86 8.02 22.50
CA PRO A 60 -31.51 8.89 21.53
C PRO A 60 -31.30 10.37 21.92
N GLY A 61 -30.46 11.09 21.18
CA GLY A 61 -30.29 12.53 21.33
C GLY A 61 -29.02 13.02 22.03
N ASP A 62 -28.12 12.16 22.53
CA ASP A 62 -26.86 12.60 23.15
C ASP A 62 -25.61 11.94 22.50
N PRO A 63 -24.93 12.64 21.57
CA PRO A 63 -23.75 12.11 20.87
C PRO A 63 -22.55 11.82 21.77
N CYS A 64 -22.42 12.49 22.91
CA CYS A 64 -21.33 12.26 23.85
C CYS A 64 -21.50 10.97 24.68
N GLY A 65 -22.68 10.35 24.63
CA GLY A 65 -22.96 9.04 25.24
C GLY A 65 -22.72 7.84 24.30
N THR A 66 -22.52 8.07 22.99
CA THR A 66 -22.25 7.01 22.02
C THR A 66 -20.81 6.52 22.10
N ARG A 67 -20.59 5.39 22.77
CA ARG A 67 -19.36 4.61 22.60
C ARG A 67 -19.65 3.44 21.66
N ASP A 68 -18.84 3.39 20.62
CA ASP A 68 -18.60 2.25 19.74
C ASP A 68 -19.71 1.92 18.74
N TRP A 69 -19.48 2.35 17.50
CA TRP A 69 -19.82 1.51 16.37
C TRP A 69 -18.82 0.35 16.33
N PRO A 70 -19.23 -0.90 16.10
CA PRO A 70 -18.30 -2.01 15.98
C PRO A 70 -17.26 -1.69 14.89
N GLY A 71 -16.00 -1.50 15.31
CA GLY A 71 -14.91 -1.07 14.44
C GLY A 71 -14.04 -2.23 13.95
N SER A 72 -13.48 -2.08 12.76
CA SER A 72 -12.38 -2.89 12.22
C SER A 72 -11.31 -1.95 11.63
N PHE A 73 -10.14 -2.48 11.23
CA PHE A 73 -9.16 -1.72 10.44
C PHE A 73 -9.76 -1.08 9.17
N ALA A 74 -10.87 -1.64 8.67
CA ALA A 74 -11.52 -1.23 7.43
C ALA A 74 -12.61 -0.17 7.63
N ARG A 75 -13.18 -0.02 8.83
CA ARG A 75 -14.27 0.92 9.13
C ARG A 75 -14.36 1.24 10.62
N ASN A 76 -14.39 2.52 10.98
CA ASN A 76 -14.56 2.98 12.35
C ASN A 76 -15.38 4.29 12.39
N ALA A 77 -16.26 4.42 13.37
CA ALA A 77 -16.93 5.68 13.66
C ALA A 77 -17.03 5.89 15.18
N SER A 78 -16.53 7.03 15.66
CA SER A 78 -16.54 7.36 17.08
C SER A 78 -16.65 8.87 17.32
N VAL A 79 -17.29 9.20 18.44
CA VAL A 79 -17.45 10.58 18.93
C VAL A 79 -16.88 10.63 20.33
N GLY A 80 -15.95 11.56 20.57
CA GLY A 80 -15.36 11.80 21.87
C GLY A 80 -15.66 13.22 22.33
N CYS A 81 -15.96 13.36 23.62
CA CYS A 81 -16.38 14.63 24.20
C CYS A 81 -15.62 14.95 25.47
N ARG A 82 -15.61 16.25 25.81
CA ARG A 82 -15.00 16.76 27.03
C ARG A 82 -15.95 17.74 27.71
N CYS A 83 -16.12 17.57 29.02
CA CYS A 83 -17.02 18.42 29.80
C CYS A 83 -16.24 19.37 30.72
N ASP A 84 -14.95 19.14 31.00
CA ASP A 84 -14.10 20.03 31.82
C ASP A 84 -14.71 20.44 33.17
N GLY A 85 -15.42 19.51 33.83
CA GLY A 85 -16.13 19.76 35.09
C GLY A 85 -17.49 20.48 34.93
N SER A 86 -17.87 20.83 33.71
CA SER A 86 -19.20 21.34 33.34
C SER A 86 -20.23 20.20 33.21
N PRO A 87 -21.52 20.46 33.50
CA PRO A 87 -22.61 19.55 33.12
C PRO A 87 -22.87 19.52 31.61
N VAL A 88 -22.27 20.42 30.83
CA VAL A 88 -22.38 20.48 29.37
C VAL A 88 -21.05 20.06 28.74
N CYS A 89 -21.10 19.04 27.88
CA CYS A 89 -19.95 18.49 27.19
C CYS A 89 -19.86 19.02 25.76
N ARG A 90 -18.64 19.27 25.28
CA ARG A 90 -18.34 19.68 23.91
C ARG A 90 -17.77 18.51 23.11
N ILE A 91 -18.08 18.44 21.82
CA ILE A 91 -17.51 17.44 20.92
C ILE A 91 -16.06 17.83 20.61
N THR A 92 -15.13 16.93 20.95
CA THR A 92 -13.68 17.19 20.80
C THR A 92 -13.01 16.19 19.86
N HIS A 93 -13.61 15.03 19.61
CA HIS A 93 -13.07 14.01 18.72
C HIS A 93 -14.17 13.50 17.82
N LEU A 94 -13.90 13.44 16.52
CA LEU A 94 -14.75 12.80 15.54
C LEU A 94 -13.91 11.92 14.63
N ASN A 95 -14.20 10.62 14.62
CA ASN A 95 -13.67 9.67 13.66
C ASN A 95 -14.83 9.14 12.82
N VAL A 96 -14.73 9.23 11.50
CA VAL A 96 -15.63 8.57 10.55
C VAL A 96 -14.78 8.09 9.39
N THR A 97 -14.39 6.81 9.40
CA THR A 97 -13.43 6.22 8.46
C THR A 97 -13.96 4.93 7.86
N GLY A 98 -13.60 4.64 6.61
CA GLY A 98 -13.92 3.37 5.96
C GLY A 98 -15.33 3.26 5.39
N PHE A 99 -16.02 4.37 5.15
CA PHE A 99 -17.36 4.42 4.59
C PHE A 99 -17.32 4.83 3.11
N SER A 100 -17.65 3.88 2.23
CA SER A 100 -17.58 4.03 0.77
C SER A 100 -18.65 4.95 0.19
N ASN A 101 -19.76 5.17 0.90
CA ASN A 101 -20.89 5.99 0.45
C ASN A 101 -20.79 7.46 0.86
N LEU A 102 -19.79 7.86 1.65
CA LEU A 102 -19.65 9.25 2.08
C LEU A 102 -19.07 10.08 0.95
N THR A 103 -19.78 11.15 0.60
CA THR A 103 -19.40 12.11 -0.45
C THR A 103 -19.45 13.52 0.10
N GLY A 104 -18.41 14.31 -0.16
CA GLY A 104 -18.31 15.70 0.28
C GLY A 104 -18.19 15.89 1.80
N ILE A 105 -17.64 17.03 2.20
CA ILE A 105 -17.53 17.42 3.61
C ILE A 105 -18.71 18.35 3.96
N PRO A 106 -19.63 17.96 4.87
CA PRO A 106 -20.72 18.80 5.31
C PRO A 106 -20.23 20.10 5.96
N PRO A 107 -20.76 21.27 5.57
CA PRO A 107 -20.32 22.55 6.15
C PRO A 107 -20.59 22.66 7.66
N GLU A 108 -21.63 21.97 8.16
CA GLU A 108 -21.98 21.95 9.58
C GLU A 108 -20.87 21.33 10.46
N LEU A 109 -19.99 20.52 9.88
CA LEU A 109 -18.83 19.97 10.57
C LEU A 109 -17.94 21.08 11.15
N PHE A 110 -17.82 22.20 10.44
CA PHE A 110 -16.97 23.33 10.83
C PHE A 110 -17.60 24.22 11.91
N SER A 111 -18.81 23.88 12.38
CA SER A 111 -19.43 24.49 13.56
C SER A 111 -18.99 23.83 14.87
N LEU A 112 -18.35 22.65 14.81
CA LEU A 112 -17.79 21.95 15.98
C LEU A 112 -16.44 22.55 16.40
N THR A 113 -16.44 23.81 16.83
CA THR A 113 -15.22 24.61 17.07
C THR A 113 -14.30 24.09 18.18
N GLU A 114 -14.80 23.17 19.00
CA GLU A 114 -14.04 22.52 20.08
C GLU A 114 -13.32 21.24 19.64
N LEU A 115 -13.38 20.88 18.35
CA LEU A 115 -12.67 19.72 17.82
C LEU A 115 -11.15 19.84 18.03
N VAL A 116 -10.62 18.79 18.63
CA VAL A 116 -9.18 18.52 18.86
C VAL A 116 -8.70 17.43 17.90
N SER A 117 -9.55 16.47 17.53
CA SER A 117 -9.22 15.42 16.57
C SER A 117 -10.34 15.21 15.56
N LEU A 118 -9.97 15.22 14.27
CA LEU A 118 -10.86 14.93 13.16
C LEU A 118 -10.18 13.94 12.22
N ASP A 119 -10.75 12.74 12.13
CA ASP A 119 -10.31 11.70 11.21
C ASP A 119 -11.46 11.33 10.26
N LEU A 120 -11.25 11.68 8.99
CA LEU A 120 -12.14 11.41 7.87
C LEU A 120 -11.44 10.53 6.81
N SER A 121 -10.37 9.84 7.18
CA SER A 121 -9.56 9.02 6.28
C SER A 121 -10.34 7.84 5.68
N ASN A 122 -9.86 7.32 4.56
CA ASN A 122 -10.40 6.10 3.95
C ASN A 122 -11.91 6.19 3.64
N ASN A 123 -12.34 7.28 3.01
CA ASN A 123 -13.71 7.45 2.53
C ASN A 123 -13.69 7.82 1.03
N ASN A 124 -14.85 8.19 0.48
CA ASN A 124 -14.99 8.71 -0.89
C ASN A 124 -15.25 10.22 -0.92
N LEU A 125 -14.80 10.98 0.09
CA LEU A 125 -15.02 12.42 0.17
C LEU A 125 -14.37 13.12 -1.03
N SER A 126 -15.09 14.05 -1.63
CA SER A 126 -14.72 14.74 -2.86
C SER A 126 -15.04 16.23 -2.77
N GLY A 127 -14.59 17.01 -3.75
CA GLY A 127 -14.69 18.47 -3.71
C GLY A 127 -13.49 19.12 -3.02
N SER A 128 -13.57 20.42 -2.76
CA SER A 128 -12.50 21.19 -2.12
C SER A 128 -12.63 21.22 -0.60
N ILE A 129 -11.51 21.42 0.09
CA ILE A 129 -11.51 21.76 1.51
C ILE A 129 -11.96 23.23 1.62
N PRO A 130 -13.05 23.52 2.34
CA PRO A 130 -13.59 24.88 2.43
C PRO A 130 -12.82 25.73 3.46
N GLN A 131 -12.85 27.05 3.31
CA GLN A 131 -12.12 27.99 4.16
C GLN A 131 -12.56 27.93 5.63
N GLU A 132 -13.79 27.49 5.89
CA GLU A 132 -14.41 27.31 7.21
C GLU A 132 -13.65 26.30 8.07
N VAL A 133 -12.76 25.47 7.49
CA VAL A 133 -11.82 24.64 8.26
C VAL A 133 -11.03 25.46 9.29
N ALA A 134 -10.79 26.74 9.00
CA ALA A 134 -10.11 27.66 9.90
C ALA A 134 -10.86 27.94 11.22
N ASN A 135 -12.14 27.59 11.31
CA ASN A 135 -12.91 27.64 12.57
C ASN A 135 -12.48 26.55 13.56
N LEU A 136 -11.84 25.48 13.09
CA LEU A 136 -11.36 24.38 13.93
C LEU A 136 -9.98 24.69 14.51
N SER A 137 -9.78 25.89 15.07
CA SER A 137 -8.45 26.38 15.49
C SER A 137 -7.80 25.56 16.62
N LYS A 138 -8.58 24.72 17.33
CA LYS A 138 -8.14 23.82 18.39
C LYS A 138 -7.65 22.46 17.89
N LEU A 139 -7.76 22.20 16.58
CA LEU A 139 -7.46 20.92 15.98
C LEU A 139 -5.98 20.56 16.14
N GLN A 140 -5.71 19.41 16.73
CA GLN A 140 -4.39 18.82 16.92
C GLN A 140 -4.15 17.66 15.95
N THR A 141 -5.20 16.91 15.61
CA THR A 141 -5.13 15.81 14.64
C THR A 141 -6.09 16.07 13.50
N TRP A 142 -5.57 16.10 12.28
CA TRP A 142 -6.38 16.24 11.07
C TRP A 142 -5.98 15.21 10.03
N HIS A 143 -6.77 14.15 9.93
CA HIS A 143 -6.55 13.06 8.99
C HIS A 143 -7.68 13.02 7.98
N PHE A 144 -7.32 13.06 6.70
CA PHE A 144 -8.27 12.96 5.59
C PHE A 144 -7.65 12.27 4.37
N ASN A 145 -6.59 11.49 4.61
CA ASN A 145 -5.93 10.69 3.58
C ASN A 145 -6.86 9.67 2.94
N ASN A 146 -6.48 9.18 1.76
CA ASN A 146 -7.21 8.16 1.00
C ASN A 146 -8.65 8.54 0.62
N ASN A 147 -8.86 9.82 0.32
CA ASN A 147 -10.13 10.35 -0.20
C ASN A 147 -9.99 10.73 -1.68
N LYS A 148 -10.93 11.54 -2.20
CA LYS A 148 -10.94 12.14 -3.54
C LYS A 148 -11.01 13.68 -3.44
N LEU A 149 -10.53 14.26 -2.34
CA LEU A 149 -10.52 15.71 -2.15
C LEU A 149 -9.58 16.37 -3.16
N SER A 150 -9.95 17.54 -3.66
CA SER A 150 -9.34 18.18 -4.83
C SER A 150 -9.25 19.70 -4.68
N GLY A 151 -8.60 20.38 -5.61
CA GLY A 151 -8.38 21.83 -5.54
C GLY A 151 -7.24 22.19 -4.58
N LEU A 152 -7.18 23.46 -4.18
CA LEU A 152 -6.13 23.99 -3.32
C LEU A 152 -6.45 23.73 -1.84
N LEU A 153 -5.41 23.60 -1.01
CA LEU A 153 -5.55 23.74 0.44
C LEU A 153 -5.75 25.24 0.76
N PRO A 154 -6.86 25.64 1.41
CA PRO A 154 -7.17 27.06 1.61
C PRO A 154 -6.13 27.73 2.52
N ASN A 155 -5.77 28.99 2.23
CA ASN A 155 -4.78 29.74 3.02
C ASN A 155 -5.24 29.97 4.46
N GLU A 156 -6.55 29.96 4.69
CA GLU A 156 -7.18 30.07 6.00
C GLU A 156 -6.83 28.88 6.91
N SER A 157 -6.42 27.73 6.35
CA SER A 157 -5.86 26.60 7.12
C SER A 157 -4.63 26.99 7.93
N SER A 158 -3.96 28.10 7.61
CA SER A 158 -2.89 28.69 8.43
C SER A 158 -3.28 28.98 9.89
N ARG A 159 -4.58 29.08 10.21
CA ARG A 159 -5.10 29.28 11.58
C ARG A 159 -5.07 28.01 12.44
N LEU A 160 -4.79 26.85 11.86
CA LEU A 160 -4.72 25.56 12.56
C LEU A 160 -3.37 25.38 13.31
N GLY A 161 -2.93 26.41 14.04
CA GLY A 161 -1.62 26.44 14.70
C GLY A 161 -1.44 25.39 15.81
N SER A 162 -2.52 24.76 16.28
CA SER A 162 -2.49 23.68 17.25
C SER A 162 -2.18 22.31 16.65
N LEU A 163 -2.07 22.18 15.32
CA LEU A 163 -1.85 20.89 14.67
C LEU A 163 -0.56 20.21 15.13
N GLN A 164 -0.70 18.94 15.48
CA GLN A 164 0.36 18.00 15.85
C GLN A 164 0.48 16.85 14.84
N SER A 165 -0.61 16.48 14.17
CA SER A 165 -0.61 15.43 13.15
C SER A 165 -1.48 15.82 11.96
N LEU A 166 -0.91 15.76 10.75
CA LEU A 166 -1.58 16.04 9.49
C LEU A 166 -1.30 14.95 8.46
N TRP A 167 -2.33 14.19 8.11
CA TRP A 167 -2.29 13.16 7.08
C TRP A 167 -3.26 13.50 5.96
N MET A 168 -2.70 13.83 4.80
CA MET A 168 -3.48 14.27 3.63
C MET A 168 -3.13 13.52 2.35
N PHE A 169 -2.32 12.47 2.46
CA PHE A 169 -1.85 11.68 1.33
C PHE A 169 -2.98 10.98 0.57
N ASP A 170 -2.69 10.60 -0.67
CA ASP A 170 -3.64 9.92 -1.56
C ASP A 170 -4.98 10.68 -1.72
N ASN A 171 -4.84 11.93 -2.16
CA ASN A 171 -5.92 12.84 -2.55
C ASN A 171 -5.55 13.50 -3.89
N TYR A 172 -6.46 14.30 -4.45
CA TYR A 172 -6.24 15.10 -5.66
C TYR A 172 -5.96 16.58 -5.35
N ILE A 173 -5.50 16.90 -4.15
CA ILE A 173 -5.10 18.26 -3.76
C ILE A 173 -3.93 18.71 -4.61
N GLU A 174 -4.05 19.88 -5.21
CA GLU A 174 -3.14 20.40 -6.23
C GLU A 174 -2.60 21.79 -5.88
N GLY A 175 -1.73 22.30 -6.74
CA GLY A 175 -1.07 23.59 -6.53
C GLY A 175 0.35 23.44 -6.00
N GLN A 176 0.90 24.52 -5.46
CA GLN A 176 2.21 24.52 -4.81
C GLN A 176 2.07 23.96 -3.39
N LEU A 177 3.11 23.27 -2.88
CA LEU A 177 3.16 22.87 -1.48
C LEU A 177 3.06 24.14 -0.59
N PRO A 178 1.99 24.32 0.21
CA PRO A 178 1.72 25.63 0.80
C PRO A 178 2.73 26.03 1.88
N GLU A 179 3.27 27.25 1.77
CA GLU A 179 4.23 27.79 2.73
C GLU A 179 3.65 27.95 4.14
N PHE A 180 2.34 28.14 4.27
CA PHE A 180 1.69 28.32 5.57
C PHE A 180 1.72 27.08 6.45
N ILE A 181 2.07 25.90 5.91
CA ILE A 181 2.30 24.69 6.72
C ILE A 181 3.40 24.95 7.76
N ALA A 182 4.33 25.86 7.49
CA ALA A 182 5.34 26.32 8.46
C ALA A 182 4.75 27.00 9.72
N ASN A 183 3.47 27.38 9.71
CA ASN A 183 2.78 27.93 10.88
C ASN A 183 2.34 26.84 11.87
N PHE A 184 2.34 25.56 11.46
CA PHE A 184 2.00 24.43 12.34
C PHE A 184 3.19 24.05 13.21
N THR A 185 3.68 24.99 14.04
CA THR A 185 4.93 24.80 14.81
C THR A 185 4.84 23.66 15.84
N ASN A 186 3.64 23.19 16.16
CA ASN A 186 3.40 22.04 17.04
C ASN A 186 3.41 20.69 16.30
N ILE A 187 3.59 20.68 14.97
CA ILE A 187 3.49 19.46 14.15
C ILE A 187 4.61 18.47 14.51
N ILE A 188 4.21 17.22 14.72
CA ILE A 188 5.04 16.07 15.06
C ILE A 188 5.06 15.07 13.90
N ASP A 189 3.92 14.89 13.23
CA ASP A 189 3.73 13.93 12.14
C ASP A 189 3.08 14.60 10.93
N LEU A 190 3.85 14.75 9.85
CA LEU A 190 3.42 15.38 8.60
C LEU A 190 3.57 14.41 7.43
N ARG A 191 2.45 14.03 6.81
CA ARG A 191 2.42 13.08 5.69
C ARG A 191 1.67 13.64 4.49
N ILE A 192 2.43 13.97 3.45
CA ILE A 192 1.95 14.58 2.21
C ILE A 192 2.62 13.87 1.03
N TYR A 193 1.96 12.85 0.49
CA TYR A 193 2.43 12.11 -0.68
C TYR A 193 1.25 11.60 -1.51
N GLY A 194 1.48 11.20 -2.76
CA GLY A 194 0.40 10.77 -3.64
C GLY A 194 -0.69 11.83 -3.84
N THR A 195 -0.29 13.11 -3.89
CA THR A 195 -1.19 14.24 -4.18
C THR A 195 -0.98 14.72 -5.62
N LYS A 196 -1.39 15.95 -5.95
CA LYS A 196 -1.02 16.68 -7.18
C LYS A 196 -0.23 17.95 -6.83
N LEU A 197 0.37 17.99 -5.64
CA LEU A 197 1.18 19.11 -5.20
C LEU A 197 2.50 19.17 -5.97
N ARG A 198 2.98 20.39 -6.11
CA ARG A 198 4.23 20.70 -6.81
C ARG A 198 5.26 21.27 -5.85
N GLY A 199 6.52 21.01 -6.15
CA GLY A 199 7.64 21.61 -5.45
C GLY A 199 7.93 23.05 -5.90
N PRO A 200 8.87 23.73 -5.23
CA PRO A 200 9.81 23.17 -4.25
C PRO A 200 9.23 23.01 -2.83
N ILE A 201 9.92 22.24 -1.99
CA ILE A 201 9.64 22.21 -0.54
C ILE A 201 9.98 23.58 0.06
N PRO A 202 9.06 24.26 0.77
CA PRO A 202 9.32 25.57 1.35
C PRO A 202 10.42 25.55 2.43
N LYS A 203 11.43 26.41 2.29
CA LYS A 203 12.57 26.53 3.23
C LYS A 203 12.14 26.87 4.65
N ASN A 204 11.00 27.56 4.79
CA ASN A 204 10.45 27.94 6.09
C ASN A 204 9.92 26.73 6.90
N PHE A 205 9.82 25.54 6.32
CA PHE A 205 9.54 24.31 7.08
C PHE A 205 10.66 24.00 8.10
N SER A 206 11.81 24.68 8.02
CA SER A 206 12.84 24.66 9.06
C SER A 206 12.33 25.14 10.43
N LYS A 207 11.19 25.86 10.47
CA LYS A 207 10.50 26.24 11.71
C LYS A 207 9.79 25.07 12.41
N LEU A 208 9.58 23.96 11.73
CA LEU A 208 8.85 22.79 12.24
C LEU A 208 9.76 21.91 13.11
N THR A 209 10.32 22.49 14.18
CA THR A 209 11.35 21.88 15.03
C THR A 209 10.86 20.68 15.85
N ASN A 210 9.53 20.53 16.02
CA ASN A 210 8.90 19.42 16.73
C ASN A 210 8.70 18.16 15.87
N LEU A 211 8.98 18.22 14.56
CA LEU A 211 8.79 17.09 13.65
C LEU A 211 9.58 15.86 14.09
N LYS A 212 8.88 14.73 14.12
CA LYS A 212 9.45 13.38 14.29
C LYS A 212 9.28 12.54 13.02
N ILE A 213 8.15 12.71 12.34
CA ILE A 213 7.80 11.97 11.13
C ILE A 213 7.52 12.98 10.02
N LEU A 214 8.32 12.90 8.96
CA LEU A 214 8.12 13.67 7.75
C LEU A 214 8.14 12.74 6.55
N MET A 215 6.99 12.59 5.90
CA MET A 215 6.86 11.85 4.64
C MET A 215 6.31 12.79 3.59
N LEU A 216 7.21 13.28 2.73
CA LEU A 216 6.88 14.05 1.53
C LEU A 216 7.21 13.20 0.31
N GLY A 217 6.33 13.19 -0.69
CA GLY A 217 6.66 12.49 -1.92
C GLY A 217 5.78 12.81 -3.10
N ASP A 218 6.29 12.44 -4.27
CA ASP A 218 5.61 12.58 -5.55
C ASP A 218 5.23 14.05 -5.85
N LEU A 219 6.15 14.97 -5.55
CA LEU A 219 5.99 16.38 -5.85
C LEU A 219 6.39 16.62 -7.30
N ASP A 220 5.42 17.08 -8.11
CA ASP A 220 5.68 17.37 -9.53
C ASP A 220 6.42 18.71 -9.69
N GLY A 221 7.54 18.70 -10.39
CA GLY A 221 8.31 19.93 -10.66
C GLY A 221 8.90 20.61 -9.41
N GLY A 222 9.66 21.67 -9.65
CA GLY A 222 10.42 22.39 -8.61
C GLY A 222 11.85 21.83 -8.41
N ASN A 223 12.72 22.68 -7.87
CA ASN A 223 14.09 22.32 -7.49
C ASN A 223 14.20 22.45 -5.97
N SER A 224 13.80 21.40 -5.27
CA SER A 224 13.81 21.39 -3.80
C SER A 224 15.25 21.30 -3.28
N THR A 225 15.54 22.06 -2.23
CA THR A 225 16.80 22.00 -1.48
C THR A 225 16.58 21.30 -0.14
N PHE A 226 17.65 20.94 0.59
CA PHE A 226 17.55 20.32 1.92
C PHE A 226 17.46 21.32 3.09
N ASP A 227 17.52 22.62 2.82
CA ASP A 227 17.55 23.71 3.81
C ASP A 227 16.21 23.96 4.53
N PHE A 228 15.22 23.12 4.30
CA PHE A 228 13.95 23.10 5.03
C PHE A 228 14.01 22.28 6.33
N ILE A 229 15.12 21.60 6.61
CA ILE A 229 15.31 20.83 7.85
C ILE A 229 16.28 21.59 8.76
N ALA A 230 15.85 21.91 9.97
CA ALA A 230 16.71 22.52 10.97
C ALA A 230 17.78 21.55 11.48
N ASP A 231 18.98 22.08 11.76
CA ASP A 231 20.02 21.32 12.45
C ASP A 231 19.56 20.94 13.86
N GLY A 232 19.82 19.69 14.26
CA GLY A 232 19.38 19.16 15.55
C GLY A 232 17.89 18.77 15.60
N ALA A 233 17.16 18.79 14.48
CA ALA A 233 15.76 18.38 14.45
C ALA A 233 15.56 16.93 14.92
N ASN A 234 14.43 16.69 15.59
CA ASN A 234 14.14 15.42 16.26
C ASN A 234 13.51 14.36 15.33
N ILE A 235 13.84 14.40 14.04
CA ILE A 235 13.22 13.54 13.02
C ILE A 235 13.74 12.11 13.15
N SER A 236 12.82 11.15 13.26
CA SER A 236 13.10 9.72 13.25
C SER A 236 12.80 9.04 11.91
N ILE A 237 11.78 9.51 11.20
CA ILE A 237 11.36 9.00 9.90
C ILE A 237 11.36 10.15 8.89
N LEU A 238 12.24 10.07 7.89
CA LEU A 238 12.35 11.02 6.80
C LEU A 238 12.19 10.31 5.46
N SER A 239 11.08 10.56 4.76
CA SER A 239 10.90 10.14 3.36
C SER A 239 10.71 11.38 2.50
N LEU A 240 11.53 11.48 1.45
CA LEU A 240 11.57 12.55 0.45
C LEU A 240 11.59 11.94 -0.96
N ARG A 241 10.80 10.90 -1.19
CA ARG A 241 10.78 10.16 -2.46
C ARG A 241 10.24 11.05 -3.57
N LYS A 242 10.97 11.18 -4.68
CA LYS A 242 10.52 11.95 -5.86
C LYS A 242 10.04 13.35 -5.47
N CYS A 243 10.90 14.08 -4.76
CA CYS A 243 10.65 15.46 -4.30
C CYS A 243 11.39 16.50 -5.15
N GLY A 244 12.02 16.10 -6.26
CA GLY A 244 12.77 16.99 -7.14
C GLY A 244 14.03 17.55 -6.48
N ILE A 245 14.68 16.77 -5.61
CA ILE A 245 15.90 17.20 -4.93
C ILE A 245 17.12 16.85 -5.79
N GLY A 246 17.87 17.87 -6.23
CA GLY A 246 19.02 17.68 -7.12
C GLY A 246 20.36 17.45 -6.43
N GLN A 247 20.53 17.92 -5.19
CA GLN A 247 21.78 17.78 -4.45
C GLN A 247 21.53 17.45 -2.97
N PHE A 248 22.27 16.47 -2.46
CA PHE A 248 22.37 16.25 -1.02
C PHE A 248 23.42 17.22 -0.45
N PRO A 249 23.15 17.89 0.68
CA PRO A 249 24.06 18.89 1.23
C PRO A 249 25.38 18.26 1.68
N SER A 250 26.49 18.96 1.44
CA SER A 250 27.83 18.53 1.90
C SER A 250 27.95 18.53 3.43
N ASN A 251 27.22 19.42 4.09
CA ASN A 251 27.05 19.43 5.55
C ASN A 251 25.55 19.29 5.88
N PRO A 252 25.02 18.06 5.93
CA PRO A 252 23.62 17.82 6.23
C PRO A 252 23.31 18.14 7.69
N PRO A 253 22.05 18.48 8.01
CA PRO A 253 21.63 18.71 9.40
C PRO A 253 21.85 17.46 10.24
N ASN A 254 22.28 17.65 11.49
CA ASN A 254 22.39 16.60 12.48
C ASN A 254 21.00 16.13 12.92
N LEU A 255 20.68 14.86 12.68
CA LEU A 255 19.39 14.24 13.00
C LEU A 255 19.64 13.06 13.95
N PRO A 256 19.73 13.30 15.28
CA PRO A 256 20.23 12.30 16.23
C PRO A 256 19.33 11.06 16.37
N ASN A 257 18.05 11.18 16.02
CA ASN A 257 17.06 10.11 16.17
C ASN A 257 16.65 9.46 14.84
N LEU A 258 17.30 9.81 13.73
CA LEU A 258 16.95 9.30 12.40
C LEU A 258 17.24 7.79 12.29
N THR A 259 16.18 7.02 12.02
CA THR A 259 16.25 5.56 11.83
C THR A 259 15.77 5.11 10.46
N TYR A 260 14.97 5.92 9.78
CA TYR A 260 14.45 5.65 8.44
C TYR A 260 14.71 6.84 7.52
N LEU A 261 15.45 6.62 6.44
CA LEU A 261 15.73 7.63 5.42
C LEU A 261 15.41 7.07 4.03
N ASP A 262 14.48 7.70 3.33
CA ASP A 262 14.12 7.38 1.95
C ASP A 262 14.28 8.61 1.05
N LEU A 263 15.24 8.51 0.12
CA LEU A 263 15.61 9.53 -0.86
C LEU A 263 15.41 9.03 -2.30
N ARG A 264 14.65 7.95 -2.48
CA ARG A 264 14.51 7.29 -3.79
C ARG A 264 13.96 8.19 -4.88
N SER A 265 14.31 7.86 -6.12
CA SER A 265 13.73 8.43 -7.34
C SER A 265 13.83 9.96 -7.36
N ASN A 266 14.96 10.48 -6.89
CA ASN A 266 15.35 11.87 -7.04
C ASN A 266 16.44 11.98 -8.12
N ASN A 267 16.97 13.19 -8.32
CA ASN A 267 18.09 13.42 -9.25
C ASN A 267 19.35 13.81 -8.47
N LEU A 268 19.59 13.16 -7.33
CA LEU A 268 20.69 13.52 -6.42
C LEU A 268 22.04 13.16 -7.05
N SER A 269 22.87 14.16 -7.38
CA SER A 269 24.16 13.97 -8.06
C SER A 269 25.38 14.28 -7.17
N SER A 270 25.23 14.16 -5.85
CA SER A 270 26.23 14.52 -4.83
C SER A 270 27.08 13.32 -4.40
N SER A 271 28.15 13.59 -3.63
CA SER A 271 28.87 12.52 -2.92
C SER A 271 27.97 11.88 -1.85
N ILE A 272 28.10 10.57 -1.64
CA ILE A 272 27.41 9.82 -0.58
C ILE A 272 28.01 10.05 0.81
N GLU A 273 29.28 10.48 0.87
CA GLU A 273 30.05 10.64 2.12
C GLU A 273 29.29 11.35 3.26
N PRO A 274 28.56 12.45 3.04
CA PRO A 274 27.91 13.17 4.14
C PRO A 274 26.85 12.35 4.89
N LEU A 275 26.30 11.29 4.28
CA LEU A 275 25.33 10.40 4.93
C LEU A 275 25.94 9.56 6.06
N ARG A 276 27.27 9.45 6.14
CA ARG A 276 27.98 8.80 7.25
C ARG A 276 27.61 9.36 8.62
N ARG A 277 27.12 10.61 8.68
CA ARG A 277 26.66 11.26 9.91
C ARG A 277 25.49 10.51 10.56
N TYR A 278 24.68 9.79 9.78
CA TYR A 278 23.48 9.10 10.24
C TYR A 278 23.75 7.63 10.61
N GLY A 279 24.67 7.39 11.54
CA GLY A 279 25.09 6.02 11.93
C GLY A 279 24.01 5.14 12.59
N ARG A 280 22.84 5.70 12.95
CA ARG A 280 21.72 4.99 13.61
C ARG A 280 20.65 4.49 12.64
N LEU A 281 20.84 4.69 11.33
CA LEU A 281 19.88 4.25 10.32
C LEU A 281 19.64 2.74 10.40
N SER A 282 18.35 2.38 10.45
CA SER A 282 17.87 1.01 10.26
C SER A 282 17.47 0.78 8.80
N TYR A 283 16.96 1.79 8.11
CA TYR A 283 16.57 1.70 6.72
C TYR A 283 17.12 2.91 5.96
N LEU A 284 17.84 2.64 4.88
CA LEU A 284 18.36 3.65 3.97
C LEU A 284 18.01 3.28 2.54
N TYR A 285 17.12 4.06 1.94
CA TYR A 285 16.68 3.86 0.56
C TYR A 285 17.14 5.04 -0.30
N MET A 286 18.07 4.78 -1.23
CA MET A 286 18.68 5.79 -2.11
C MET A 286 18.62 5.37 -3.58
N GLY A 287 17.83 4.34 -3.89
CA GLY A 287 17.66 3.83 -5.24
C GLY A 287 17.25 4.91 -6.24
N GLU A 288 17.67 4.74 -7.50
CA GLU A 288 17.30 5.63 -8.62
C GLU A 288 17.74 7.08 -8.38
N ASN A 289 19.05 7.26 -8.27
CA ASN A 289 19.70 8.57 -8.10
C ASN A 289 21.02 8.58 -8.89
N ASN A 290 21.85 9.61 -8.70
CA ASN A 290 23.17 9.72 -9.31
C ASN A 290 24.27 9.98 -8.27
N PHE A 291 24.14 9.38 -7.08
CA PHE A 291 25.15 9.52 -6.02
C PHE A 291 26.51 9.01 -6.51
N SER A 292 27.57 9.60 -5.98
CA SER A 292 28.96 9.28 -6.32
C SER A 292 29.82 9.04 -5.10
N GLY A 293 31.00 8.45 -5.33
CA GLY A 293 31.98 8.16 -4.28
C GLY A 293 31.90 6.73 -3.75
N PRO A 294 32.81 6.37 -2.85
CA PRO A 294 32.86 5.03 -2.28
C PRO A 294 31.72 4.82 -1.29
N LEU A 295 31.17 3.61 -1.27
CA LEU A 295 30.23 3.15 -0.26
C LEU A 295 30.86 3.18 1.16
N PRO A 296 30.36 3.99 2.12
CA PRO A 296 30.97 4.12 3.45
C PRO A 296 30.66 2.92 4.35
N SER A 297 31.68 2.15 4.74
CA SER A 297 31.56 0.86 5.42
C SER A 297 30.70 0.87 6.72
N GLU A 298 30.71 2.00 7.41
CA GLU A 298 30.05 2.26 8.67
C GLU A 298 28.53 2.39 8.53
N MET A 299 28.02 2.80 7.35
CA MET A 299 26.58 2.92 7.07
C MET A 299 25.88 1.55 7.05
N PHE A 300 26.65 0.47 6.96
CA PHE A 300 26.15 -0.88 6.71
C PHE A 300 25.99 -1.73 7.97
N GLN A 301 26.72 -1.41 9.05
CA GLN A 301 26.78 -2.27 10.23
C GLN A 301 25.44 -2.31 10.99
N SER A 302 24.75 -1.18 11.09
CA SER A 302 23.48 -1.03 11.80
C SER A 302 22.24 -1.28 10.94
N SER A 303 22.32 -1.07 9.63
CA SER A 303 21.18 -1.11 8.71
C SER A 303 20.50 -2.49 8.62
N ARG A 304 19.17 -2.51 8.68
CA ARG A 304 18.27 -3.65 8.39
C ARG A 304 17.90 -3.74 6.91
N GLY A 305 17.84 -2.61 6.22
CA GLY A 305 17.62 -2.53 4.77
C GLY A 305 18.43 -1.41 4.15
N LEU A 306 19.15 -1.72 3.08
CA LEU A 306 19.92 -0.76 2.29
C LEU A 306 19.60 -0.91 0.81
N ASP A 307 19.15 0.18 0.19
CA ASP A 307 19.00 0.26 -1.25
C ASP A 307 19.90 1.35 -1.82
N VAL A 308 20.88 0.92 -2.61
CA VAL A 308 21.80 1.76 -3.39
C VAL A 308 21.65 1.46 -4.88
N SER A 309 20.58 0.78 -5.29
CA SER A 309 20.34 0.44 -6.69
C SER A 309 20.31 1.68 -7.59
N TYR A 310 20.65 1.51 -8.86
CA TYR A 310 20.59 2.58 -9.86
C TYR A 310 21.26 3.89 -9.41
N ASN A 311 22.51 3.78 -8.98
CA ASN A 311 23.39 4.91 -8.72
C ASN A 311 24.71 4.69 -9.49
N PRO A 312 24.76 4.97 -10.80
CA PRO A 312 25.84 4.49 -11.67
C PRO A 312 27.23 5.04 -11.33
N LEU A 313 27.31 6.13 -10.56
CA LEU A 313 28.56 6.77 -10.13
C LEU A 313 29.05 6.32 -8.75
N LEU A 314 28.27 5.52 -8.01
CA LEU A 314 28.73 4.89 -6.76
C LEU A 314 29.71 3.76 -7.07
N ASN A 315 30.72 3.62 -6.21
CA ASN A 315 31.74 2.59 -6.33
C ASN A 315 32.16 2.04 -4.97
N GLY A 316 33.17 1.17 -4.97
CA GLY A 316 33.72 0.53 -3.78
C GLY A 316 33.24 -0.90 -3.62
N ASN A 317 33.39 -1.42 -2.41
CA ASN A 317 33.19 -2.84 -2.12
C ASN A 317 32.02 -3.01 -1.14
N LEU A 318 31.29 -4.11 -1.28
CA LEU A 318 30.37 -4.50 -0.23
C LEU A 318 31.13 -4.93 1.03
N PRO A 319 30.66 -4.51 2.21
CA PRO A 319 31.13 -5.10 3.46
C PRO A 319 30.79 -6.59 3.56
N ASN A 320 31.50 -7.29 4.45
CA ASN A 320 31.22 -8.70 4.76
C ASN A 320 29.87 -8.83 5.48
N ASN A 321 29.10 -9.87 5.16
CA ASN A 321 27.84 -10.16 5.86
C ASN A 321 28.06 -10.27 7.38
N PRO A 322 27.11 -9.79 8.22
CA PRO A 322 27.15 -9.99 9.64
C PRO A 322 27.02 -11.48 9.94
N PRO A 323 27.70 -11.96 10.98
CA PRO A 323 27.58 -13.34 11.40
C PRO A 323 26.19 -13.70 11.94
N ASP A 324 25.40 -12.72 12.40
CA ASP A 324 24.14 -12.92 13.12
C ASP A 324 22.86 -12.76 12.28
N ARG A 325 22.95 -12.23 11.04
CA ARG A 325 21.77 -12.01 10.20
C ARG A 325 22.06 -11.98 8.71
N LYS A 326 21.06 -12.37 7.91
CA LYS A 326 21.09 -12.17 6.45
C LYS A 326 20.89 -10.68 6.15
N TRP A 327 21.89 -10.06 5.53
CA TRP A 327 21.79 -8.66 5.13
C TRP A 327 20.83 -8.45 3.96
N SER A 328 20.05 -7.37 4.07
CA SER A 328 19.11 -6.93 3.05
C SER A 328 19.71 -5.73 2.33
N ILE A 329 20.42 -6.00 1.23
CA ILE A 329 21.00 -4.97 0.38
C ILE A 329 20.55 -5.12 -1.08
N ASN A 330 20.15 -4.02 -1.69
CA ASN A 330 19.93 -3.92 -3.13
C ASN A 330 20.93 -2.95 -3.76
N TYR A 331 21.67 -3.44 -4.75
CA TYR A 331 22.66 -2.65 -5.50
C TYR A 331 22.56 -2.88 -7.01
N ILE A 332 21.41 -3.38 -7.49
CA ILE A 332 21.17 -3.59 -8.92
C ILE A 332 21.39 -2.28 -9.69
N GLY A 333 22.12 -2.34 -10.80
CA GLY A 333 22.43 -1.17 -11.63
C GLY A 333 23.50 -0.24 -11.05
N THR A 334 24.18 -0.65 -9.98
CA THR A 334 25.24 0.12 -9.31
C THR A 334 26.56 -0.65 -9.35
N SER A 335 27.66 0.03 -9.69
CA SER A 335 28.99 -0.58 -9.89
C SER A 335 29.72 -0.83 -8.56
N ILE A 336 29.29 -1.85 -7.83
CA ILE A 336 29.89 -2.24 -6.54
C ILE A 336 30.55 -3.62 -6.67
N ASP A 337 31.77 -3.75 -6.14
CA ASP A 337 32.43 -5.04 -6.00
C ASP A 337 31.76 -5.86 -4.88
N ALA A 338 31.03 -6.90 -5.28
CA ALA A 338 30.39 -7.86 -4.40
C ALA A 338 31.02 -9.26 -4.44
N SER A 339 32.25 -9.38 -4.95
CA SER A 339 32.96 -10.66 -5.15
C SER A 339 33.14 -11.50 -3.88
N ARG A 340 33.10 -10.86 -2.71
CA ARG A 340 33.17 -11.53 -1.39
C ARG A 340 31.84 -12.11 -0.91
N THR A 341 30.73 -11.64 -1.47
CA THR A 341 29.37 -11.94 -0.98
C THR A 341 28.59 -12.77 -1.99
N ILE A 342 28.88 -12.63 -3.28
CA ILE A 342 28.21 -13.32 -4.38
C ILE A 342 29.24 -14.03 -5.24
N ASN A 343 28.88 -15.20 -5.78
CA ASN A 343 29.73 -15.94 -6.70
C ASN A 343 30.04 -15.12 -7.97
N SER A 344 31.16 -15.42 -8.62
CA SER A 344 31.68 -14.67 -9.78
C SER A 344 30.70 -14.65 -10.97
N GLU A 345 29.90 -15.68 -11.15
CA GLU A 345 28.97 -15.81 -12.26
C GLU A 345 27.75 -14.89 -12.10
N ASN A 346 27.16 -14.87 -10.90
CA ASN A 346 26.07 -13.95 -10.56
C ASN A 346 26.57 -12.49 -10.54
N LEU A 347 27.80 -12.24 -10.06
CA LEU A 347 28.42 -10.92 -10.12
C LEU A 347 28.57 -10.44 -11.57
N THR A 348 29.00 -11.33 -12.46
CA THR A 348 29.10 -11.05 -13.90
C THR A 348 27.74 -10.69 -14.49
N LEU A 349 26.69 -11.43 -14.13
CA LEU A 349 25.31 -11.14 -14.57
C LEU A 349 24.79 -9.79 -14.08
N LEU A 350 25.05 -9.44 -12.82
CA LEU A 350 24.64 -8.17 -12.24
C LEU A 350 25.39 -7.00 -12.87
N ASN A 351 26.69 -7.18 -13.16
CA ASN A 351 27.48 -6.20 -13.90
C ASN A 351 26.97 -6.03 -15.35
N CYS A 352 26.35 -7.05 -15.94
CA CYS A 352 25.69 -6.92 -17.24
C CYS A 352 24.49 -5.97 -17.20
N LEU A 353 23.83 -5.78 -16.06
CA LEU A 353 22.77 -4.77 -15.93
C LEU A 353 23.32 -3.32 -15.98
N HIS A 354 24.63 -3.14 -15.81
CA HIS A 354 25.31 -1.84 -15.90
C HIS A 354 25.80 -1.53 -17.33
N MET A 355 26.27 -2.53 -18.05
CA MET A 355 26.91 -2.38 -19.35
C MET A 355 26.08 -3.10 -20.41
N LYS A 356 25.64 -2.37 -21.44
CA LYS A 356 24.79 -2.81 -22.58
C LYS A 356 25.29 -4.03 -23.40
N GLU A 357 26.20 -4.86 -22.88
CA GLU A 357 26.81 -6.01 -23.54
C GLU A 357 26.66 -7.31 -22.70
N CYS A 358 25.42 -7.77 -22.50
CA CYS A 358 25.14 -9.06 -21.83
C CYS A 358 25.52 -10.30 -22.68
N ASN A 359 25.96 -10.11 -23.93
CA ASN A 359 26.06 -11.18 -24.95
C ASN A 359 27.29 -12.10 -24.82
N LYS A 360 28.12 -11.98 -23.78
CA LYS A 360 29.38 -12.74 -23.70
C LYS A 360 29.28 -14.15 -23.08
N PHE A 361 28.15 -14.53 -22.47
CA PHE A 361 28.14 -15.71 -21.58
C PHE A 361 27.08 -16.78 -21.87
N ASN A 362 26.08 -16.51 -22.73
CA ASN A 362 25.05 -17.52 -23.03
C ASN A 362 25.33 -18.23 -24.36
N THR A 363 25.77 -19.48 -24.28
CA THR A 363 25.91 -20.38 -25.44
C THR A 363 24.55 -20.76 -26.04
N LYS A 364 23.44 -20.53 -25.30
CA LYS A 364 22.06 -20.68 -25.76
C LYS A 364 21.26 -19.40 -25.48
N PRO A 365 20.89 -18.64 -26.51
CA PRO A 365 20.08 -17.44 -26.33
C PRO A 365 18.67 -17.75 -25.81
N ILE A 366 18.20 -16.94 -24.86
CA ILE A 366 16.87 -17.09 -24.25
C ILE A 366 15.82 -16.43 -25.15
N THR A 367 14.80 -17.17 -25.52
CA THR A 367 13.68 -16.70 -26.36
C THR A 367 12.39 -16.52 -25.59
N SER A 368 12.32 -17.02 -24.36
CA SER A 368 11.19 -16.89 -23.45
C SER A 368 11.59 -17.19 -22.00
N PHE A 369 10.86 -16.63 -21.03
CA PHE A 369 10.91 -17.03 -19.63
C PHE A 369 9.53 -16.82 -18.98
N ALA A 370 9.27 -17.52 -17.88
CA ALA A 370 8.07 -17.31 -17.08
C ALA A 370 8.37 -17.49 -15.60
N VAL A 371 7.68 -16.75 -14.73
CA VAL A 371 7.93 -16.70 -13.29
C VAL A 371 6.61 -16.80 -12.53
N ASN A 372 6.50 -17.72 -11.58
CA ASN A 372 5.39 -17.78 -10.63
C ASN A 372 5.71 -16.89 -9.43
N CYS A 373 5.33 -15.62 -9.48
CA CYS A 373 5.79 -14.58 -8.56
C CYS A 373 5.36 -14.88 -7.12
N GLY A 374 6.33 -15.04 -6.22
CA GLY A 374 6.06 -15.41 -4.82
C GLY A 374 5.68 -16.88 -4.60
N GLY A 375 5.72 -17.70 -5.64
CA GLY A 375 5.28 -19.09 -5.61
C GLY A 375 6.34 -20.09 -6.07
N LYS A 376 6.05 -21.38 -5.88
CA LYS A 376 6.90 -22.47 -6.36
C LYS A 376 6.78 -22.66 -7.87
N GLN A 377 7.74 -23.36 -8.48
CA GLN A 377 7.67 -23.73 -9.89
C GLN A 377 6.33 -24.42 -10.23
N ARG A 378 5.73 -24.04 -11.37
CA ARG A 378 4.48 -24.61 -11.90
C ARG A 378 4.58 -24.85 -13.41
N ILE A 379 3.90 -25.86 -13.91
CA ILE A 379 3.78 -26.13 -15.35
C ILE A 379 2.39 -25.68 -15.80
N SER A 380 2.34 -24.80 -16.80
CA SER A 380 1.06 -24.39 -17.38
C SER A 380 0.47 -25.47 -18.28
N SER A 381 -0.86 -25.62 -18.23
CA SER A 381 -1.64 -26.51 -19.09
C SER A 381 -2.01 -25.88 -20.46
N ASP A 382 -1.44 -24.71 -20.79
CA ASP A 382 -1.62 -23.97 -22.06
C ASP A 382 -1.10 -24.78 -23.28
N PRO A 383 -1.70 -24.66 -24.48
CA PRO A 383 -1.16 -25.18 -25.74
C PRO A 383 0.30 -24.83 -26.06
N LEU A 384 0.86 -23.78 -25.45
CA LEU A 384 2.32 -23.54 -25.38
C LEU A 384 2.83 -23.87 -23.97
N PRO A 385 3.12 -25.14 -23.65
CA PRO A 385 3.53 -25.54 -22.31
C PRO A 385 4.82 -24.80 -21.93
N ILE A 386 4.68 -23.89 -20.97
CA ILE A 386 5.79 -23.15 -20.37
C ILE A 386 5.81 -23.43 -18.87
N THR A 387 7.01 -23.68 -18.37
CA THR A 387 7.27 -23.79 -16.93
C THR A 387 7.45 -22.39 -16.37
N PHE A 388 6.62 -22.04 -15.39
CA PHE A 388 6.77 -20.84 -14.58
C PHE A 388 7.74 -21.15 -13.44
N ASP A 389 8.87 -20.44 -13.41
CA ASP A 389 9.96 -20.66 -12.46
C ASP A 389 9.58 -20.28 -11.02
N ASP A 390 10.30 -20.86 -10.06
CA ASP A 390 10.17 -20.56 -8.63
C ASP A 390 10.60 -19.13 -8.31
N ASP A 391 9.80 -18.44 -7.50
CA ASP A 391 10.11 -17.13 -6.93
C ASP A 391 9.76 -17.08 -5.44
N THR A 392 10.22 -18.08 -4.67
CA THR A 392 9.99 -18.18 -3.22
C THR A 392 11.05 -17.48 -2.37
N SER A 393 12.02 -16.80 -3.02
CA SER A 393 13.16 -16.21 -2.33
C SER A 393 12.78 -15.10 -1.33
N ILE A 394 13.41 -15.14 -0.14
CA ILE A 394 13.26 -14.09 0.88
C ILE A 394 14.28 -12.97 0.61
N LEU A 395 13.74 -11.80 0.26
CA LEU A 395 14.51 -10.63 -0.18
C LEU A 395 14.68 -9.55 0.91
N GLY A 396 13.97 -9.66 2.03
CA GLY A 396 14.01 -8.67 3.11
C GLY A 396 13.49 -7.30 2.68
N ALA A 397 13.96 -6.24 3.35
CA ALA A 397 13.54 -4.85 3.10
C ALA A 397 14.13 -4.24 1.81
N ALA A 398 15.31 -4.70 1.40
CA ALA A 398 15.94 -4.37 0.12
C ALA A 398 16.78 -5.57 -0.33
N GLY A 399 16.55 -6.10 -1.52
CA GLY A 399 17.29 -7.26 -1.96
C GLY A 399 16.96 -7.69 -3.36
N PHE A 400 17.68 -8.69 -3.83
CA PHE A 400 17.40 -9.33 -5.10
C PHE A 400 17.78 -10.81 -5.07
N HIS A 401 17.26 -11.55 -6.03
CA HIS A 401 17.58 -12.95 -6.26
C HIS A 401 17.80 -13.19 -7.74
N VAL A 402 18.88 -13.90 -8.06
CA VAL A 402 19.17 -14.42 -9.40
C VAL A 402 18.67 -15.86 -9.43
N ASN A 403 17.84 -16.20 -10.40
CA ASN A 403 17.31 -17.56 -10.51
C ASN A 403 18.42 -18.58 -10.82
N THR A 404 18.15 -19.86 -10.57
CA THR A 404 19.12 -20.96 -10.72
C THR A 404 19.75 -21.01 -12.11
N ASP A 405 18.96 -20.79 -13.16
CA ASP A 405 19.40 -20.87 -14.56
C ASP A 405 20.02 -19.55 -15.05
N ARG A 406 20.10 -18.52 -14.20
CA ARG A 406 20.70 -17.20 -14.49
C ARG A 406 20.08 -16.50 -15.70
N GLN A 407 18.78 -16.70 -15.87
CA GLN A 407 17.98 -16.16 -16.95
C GLN A 407 17.23 -14.90 -16.54
N TRP A 408 16.88 -14.79 -15.25
CA TRP A 408 16.16 -13.66 -14.72
C TRP A 408 16.53 -13.34 -13.28
N ILE A 409 16.20 -12.11 -12.89
CA ILE A 409 16.51 -11.52 -11.59
C ILE A 409 15.25 -10.84 -11.07
N VAL A 410 14.90 -11.09 -9.81
CA VAL A 410 13.87 -10.32 -9.09
C VAL A 410 14.54 -9.38 -8.10
N SER A 411 14.03 -8.16 -7.99
CA SER A 411 14.48 -7.13 -7.05
C SER A 411 13.29 -6.61 -6.25
N HIS A 412 13.50 -6.40 -4.96
CA HIS A 412 12.53 -5.90 -4.01
C HIS A 412 13.13 -4.74 -3.21
N VAL A 413 12.36 -3.67 -3.03
CA VAL A 413 12.71 -2.61 -2.09
C VAL A 413 11.46 -2.09 -1.39
N GLY A 414 11.53 -1.93 -0.09
CA GLY A 414 10.49 -1.34 0.74
C GLY A 414 10.44 -1.99 2.11
N SER A 415 10.16 -1.16 3.12
CA SER A 415 9.69 -1.59 4.43
C SER A 415 8.63 -0.60 4.88
N ASP A 416 7.76 -1.01 5.80
CA ASP A 416 6.89 -0.05 6.46
C ASP A 416 7.71 0.67 7.54
N PRO A 417 7.83 2.02 7.52
CA PRO A 417 8.62 2.76 8.51
C PRO A 417 8.04 2.71 9.94
N PHE A 418 6.79 2.29 10.10
CA PHE A 418 6.10 2.19 11.39
C PHE A 418 6.11 0.78 11.97
N THR A 419 6.51 -0.21 11.18
CA THR A 419 6.65 -1.60 11.65
C THR A 419 8.13 -2.02 11.69
N ASN A 420 8.44 -2.97 12.58
CA ASN A 420 9.76 -3.61 12.58
C ASN A 420 9.90 -4.69 11.48
N SER A 421 9.05 -4.68 10.46
CA SER A 421 8.94 -5.69 9.41
C SER A 421 9.23 -5.10 8.02
N SER A 422 9.84 -5.92 7.15
CA SER A 422 10.00 -5.64 5.71
C SER A 422 8.70 -5.80 4.92
N GLY A 423 7.56 -6.03 5.59
CA GLY A 423 6.34 -6.53 4.96
C GLY A 423 6.44 -8.02 4.62
N PRO A 424 5.37 -8.64 4.09
CA PRO A 424 5.32 -10.07 3.87
C PRO A 424 6.25 -10.52 2.73
N GLY A 425 6.57 -9.62 1.78
CA GLY A 425 7.37 -9.90 0.57
C GLY A 425 6.68 -10.82 -0.45
N THR A 426 5.85 -11.74 0.02
CA THR A 426 5.00 -12.66 -0.72
C THR A 426 3.71 -12.86 0.04
N ILE A 427 2.59 -12.95 -0.65
CA ILE A 427 1.28 -13.24 -0.06
C ILE A 427 0.68 -14.47 -0.73
N SER A 428 -0.23 -15.14 -0.04
CA SER A 428 -0.96 -16.29 -0.57
C SER A 428 -2.44 -16.22 -0.23
N THR A 429 -3.25 -16.95 -1.00
CA THR A 429 -4.68 -17.11 -0.77
C THR A 429 -5.08 -18.58 -0.93
N THR A 430 -6.12 -18.99 -0.22
CA THR A 430 -6.80 -20.27 -0.40
C THR A 430 -8.10 -20.13 -1.17
N GLN A 431 -8.48 -18.91 -1.56
CA GLN A 431 -9.68 -18.66 -2.34
C GLN A 431 -9.51 -19.17 -3.78
N VAL A 432 -10.57 -19.81 -4.29
CA VAL A 432 -10.60 -20.30 -5.67
C VAL A 432 -10.74 -19.11 -6.63
N ILE A 433 -9.76 -18.95 -7.52
CA ILE A 433 -9.76 -17.92 -8.56
C ILE A 433 -10.51 -18.44 -9.78
N LEU A 434 -11.69 -17.86 -10.04
CA LEU A 434 -12.55 -18.23 -11.17
C LEU A 434 -12.28 -17.35 -12.40
N GLY A 435 -12.66 -17.83 -13.59
CA GLY A 435 -12.52 -17.06 -14.83
C GLY A 435 -11.12 -17.09 -15.45
N THR A 436 -10.32 -18.11 -15.12
CA THR A 436 -9.02 -18.39 -15.71
C THR A 436 -8.85 -19.89 -15.88
N ASP A 437 -8.14 -20.31 -16.92
CA ASP A 437 -7.74 -21.71 -17.12
C ASP A 437 -6.47 -22.07 -16.33
N MET A 438 -5.89 -21.10 -15.61
CA MET A 438 -4.68 -21.25 -14.79
C MET A 438 -4.89 -20.69 -13.38
N PRO A 439 -5.80 -21.24 -12.56
CA PRO A 439 -6.09 -20.73 -11.22
C PRO A 439 -4.87 -20.78 -10.30
N ASP A 440 -4.04 -21.81 -10.41
CA ASP A 440 -2.86 -22.04 -9.58
C ASP A 440 -1.82 -20.91 -9.63
N LEU A 441 -1.76 -20.14 -10.72
CA LEU A 441 -0.82 -19.00 -10.86
C LEU A 441 -1.21 -17.80 -9.98
N TYR A 442 -2.42 -17.79 -9.44
CA TYR A 442 -2.96 -16.69 -8.64
C TYR A 442 -3.08 -17.04 -7.14
N GLU A 443 -2.67 -18.25 -6.74
CA GLU A 443 -2.62 -18.68 -5.33
C GLU A 443 -1.58 -17.89 -4.53
N THR A 444 -0.55 -17.38 -5.20
CA THR A 444 0.53 -16.58 -4.62
C THR A 444 0.76 -15.31 -5.42
N ALA A 445 1.31 -14.29 -4.76
CA ALA A 445 1.81 -13.10 -5.42
C ALA A 445 3.03 -12.54 -4.70
N ARG A 446 3.96 -11.94 -5.45
CA ARG A 446 5.03 -11.12 -4.87
C ARG A 446 4.52 -9.70 -4.65
N THR A 447 4.86 -9.12 -3.50
CA THR A 447 4.44 -7.76 -3.10
C THR A 447 5.62 -6.94 -2.59
N SER A 448 5.50 -5.62 -2.62
CA SER A 448 6.43 -4.72 -1.94
C SER A 448 5.74 -3.43 -1.49
N THR A 449 6.23 -2.79 -0.43
CA THR A 449 5.74 -1.46 -0.01
C THR A 449 6.31 -0.32 -0.84
N SER A 450 7.37 -0.54 -1.63
CA SER A 450 7.93 0.50 -2.51
C SER A 450 8.05 0.03 -3.95
N ALA A 451 8.91 -0.94 -4.26
CA ALA A 451 9.15 -1.35 -5.64
C ALA A 451 9.48 -2.84 -5.80
N LEU A 452 9.02 -3.40 -6.92
CA LEU A 452 9.38 -4.71 -7.46
C LEU A 452 9.94 -4.54 -8.86
N SER A 453 11.05 -5.19 -9.16
CA SER A 453 11.57 -5.22 -10.52
C SER A 453 11.94 -6.63 -10.94
N TYR A 454 11.63 -6.99 -12.18
CA TYR A 454 12.06 -8.22 -12.80
C TYR A 454 12.90 -7.90 -14.03
N TYR A 455 14.04 -8.56 -14.12
CA TYR A 455 14.98 -8.45 -15.23
C TYR A 455 15.08 -9.79 -15.90
N ALA A 456 14.93 -9.84 -17.21
CA ALA A 456 15.44 -10.95 -18.01
C ALA A 456 16.72 -10.52 -18.70
N VAL A 457 17.70 -11.41 -18.72
CA VAL A 457 19.08 -11.13 -19.14
C VAL A 457 19.53 -12.18 -20.14
N GLY A 458 20.26 -11.77 -21.17
CA GLY A 458 20.70 -12.69 -22.23
C GLY A 458 19.61 -13.06 -23.24
N LEU A 459 18.60 -12.21 -23.39
CA LEU A 459 17.62 -12.29 -24.48
C LEU A 459 18.29 -11.90 -25.81
N LEU A 460 17.98 -12.52 -26.97
CA LEU A 460 18.45 -11.90 -28.23
C LEU A 460 17.63 -10.66 -28.52
N ASN A 461 18.28 -9.70 -29.16
CA ASN A 461 17.62 -8.50 -29.65
C ASN A 461 16.44 -8.83 -30.57
N GLY A 462 15.35 -8.10 -30.39
CA GLY A 462 14.12 -8.31 -31.15
C GLY A 462 12.87 -7.97 -30.35
N LYS A 463 11.72 -8.27 -30.96
CA LYS A 463 10.42 -8.07 -30.33
C LYS A 463 10.11 -9.21 -29.37
N TYR A 464 9.51 -8.86 -28.24
CA TYR A 464 8.99 -9.76 -27.24
C TYR A 464 7.59 -9.33 -26.83
N THR A 465 6.73 -10.31 -26.56
CA THR A 465 5.46 -10.12 -25.87
C THR A 465 5.69 -10.35 -24.38
N VAL A 466 5.35 -9.36 -23.57
CA VAL A 466 5.35 -9.43 -22.10
C VAL A 466 3.90 -9.55 -21.64
N GLN A 467 3.64 -10.55 -20.80
CA GLN A 467 2.37 -10.77 -20.12
C GLN A 467 2.60 -10.69 -18.62
N LEU A 468 1.86 -9.80 -17.96
CA LEU A 468 1.85 -9.64 -16.52
C LEU A 468 0.48 -10.11 -16.01
N PHE A 469 0.46 -11.05 -15.08
CA PHE A 469 -0.75 -11.63 -14.51
C PHE A 469 -0.99 -11.09 -13.11
N PHE A 470 -2.23 -10.68 -12.85
CA PHE A 470 -2.63 -10.05 -11.60
C PHE A 470 -3.96 -10.62 -11.09
N ALA A 471 -4.05 -10.82 -9.79
CA ALA A 471 -5.30 -10.86 -9.04
C ALA A 471 -5.08 -10.17 -7.69
N GLU A 472 -6.01 -9.30 -7.28
CA GLU A 472 -5.98 -8.78 -5.92
C GLU A 472 -6.53 -9.87 -5.00
N ILE A 473 -5.66 -10.37 -4.12
CA ILE A 473 -5.92 -11.52 -3.24
C ILE A 473 -5.75 -11.15 -1.76
N LEU A 474 -5.46 -9.88 -1.46
CA LEU A 474 -5.29 -9.38 -0.10
C LEU A 474 -6.32 -8.31 0.27
N ILE A 475 -6.44 -7.26 -0.54
CA ILE A 475 -7.30 -6.11 -0.24
C ILE A 475 -8.69 -6.34 -0.82
N ASP A 476 -9.54 -6.97 0.00
CA ASP A 476 -10.94 -7.15 -0.35
C ASP A 476 -11.79 -5.94 0.09
N SER A 477 -12.23 -5.15 -0.90
CA SER A 477 -13.16 -4.04 -0.69
C SER A 477 -14.61 -4.48 -0.45
N GLN A 478 -14.97 -5.71 -0.86
CA GLN A 478 -16.32 -6.26 -0.81
C GLN A 478 -16.58 -7.06 0.48
N LEU A 479 -15.64 -7.88 0.95
CA LEU A 479 -15.85 -8.70 2.17
C LEU A 479 -15.77 -7.91 3.48
N ASN A 480 -15.09 -6.74 3.50
CA ASN A 480 -14.90 -5.94 4.73
C ASN A 480 -15.68 -4.63 4.76
N ASN A 481 -16.52 -4.35 3.76
CA ASN A 481 -17.26 -3.08 3.66
C ASN A 481 -16.32 -1.84 3.71
N GLY A 482 -15.04 -2.00 3.40
CA GLY A 482 -14.00 -0.97 3.53
C GLY A 482 -13.54 -0.42 2.19
N THR A 483 -12.92 0.76 2.19
CA THR A 483 -12.46 1.46 0.97
C THR A 483 -11.00 1.15 0.60
N GLY A 484 -10.48 0.01 1.06
CA GLY A 484 -9.10 -0.41 0.78
C GLY A 484 -8.83 -0.44 -0.73
N ARG A 485 -7.69 0.13 -1.15
CA ARG A 485 -7.28 0.21 -2.56
C ARG A 485 -5.78 0.02 -2.70
N ARG A 486 -5.36 -0.87 -3.61
CA ARG A 486 -3.97 -1.01 -4.04
C ARG A 486 -3.77 -0.25 -5.34
N LEU A 487 -2.86 0.72 -5.33
CA LEU A 487 -2.49 1.48 -6.52
C LEU A 487 -0.97 1.47 -6.69
N PHE A 488 -0.50 1.22 -7.89
CA PHE A 488 0.93 1.27 -8.24
C PHE A 488 1.11 1.53 -9.73
N ASN A 489 2.29 1.97 -10.11
CA ASN A 489 2.66 2.20 -11.50
C ASN A 489 3.37 0.96 -12.07
N ILE A 490 3.27 0.80 -13.39
CA ILE A 490 3.94 -0.27 -14.13
C ILE A 490 4.72 0.34 -15.29
N ASP A 491 6.02 0.07 -15.31
CA ASP A 491 6.93 0.41 -16.39
C ASP A 491 7.48 -0.87 -17.03
N ILE A 492 7.59 -0.89 -18.35
CA ILE A 492 8.30 -1.94 -19.10
C ILE A 492 9.30 -1.24 -20.02
N GLN A 493 10.59 -1.62 -19.93
CA GLN A 493 11.69 -0.95 -20.62
C GLN A 493 11.70 0.57 -20.42
N ASP A 494 11.57 0.99 -19.15
CA ASP A 494 11.56 2.39 -18.72
C ASP A 494 10.43 3.25 -19.32
N GLN A 495 9.42 2.61 -19.94
CA GLN A 495 8.20 3.26 -20.39
C GLN A 495 7.05 2.94 -19.44
N ASN A 496 6.44 3.98 -18.88
CA ASN A 496 5.25 3.82 -18.07
C ASN A 496 4.05 3.41 -18.93
N ILE A 497 3.52 2.21 -18.68
CA ILE A 497 2.39 1.64 -19.42
C ILE A 497 1.06 1.74 -18.65
N LYS A 498 1.13 1.83 -17.32
CA LYS A 498 -0.02 2.08 -16.44
C LYS A 498 0.42 2.98 -15.29
N ARG A 499 -0.38 4.01 -15.00
CA ARG A 499 -0.30 4.83 -13.78
C ARG A 499 -1.45 4.49 -12.87
N ASP A 500 -1.20 4.47 -11.56
CA ASP A 500 -2.20 4.22 -10.53
C ASP A 500 -3.06 2.98 -10.86
N PHE A 501 -2.40 1.90 -11.26
CA PHE A 501 -3.04 0.64 -11.66
C PHE A 501 -3.77 0.02 -10.47
N ASP A 502 -5.06 -0.24 -10.67
CA ASP A 502 -5.97 -0.85 -9.70
C ASP A 502 -6.40 -2.21 -10.24
N ILE A 503 -5.88 -3.29 -9.64
CA ILE A 503 -6.14 -4.66 -10.08
C ILE A 503 -7.63 -4.99 -9.94
N THR A 504 -8.22 -4.67 -8.79
CA THR A 504 -9.63 -4.96 -8.49
C THR A 504 -10.54 -4.27 -9.48
N LYS A 505 -10.25 -3.02 -9.85
CA LYS A 505 -11.02 -2.28 -10.85
C LYS A 505 -10.87 -2.88 -12.25
N GLU A 506 -9.64 -3.20 -12.68
CA GLU A 506 -9.40 -3.74 -14.03
C GLU A 506 -9.95 -5.15 -14.20
N ALA A 507 -9.88 -5.98 -13.15
CA ALA A 507 -10.43 -7.35 -13.14
C ALA A 507 -11.96 -7.40 -12.93
N GLY A 508 -12.59 -6.24 -12.63
CA GLY A 508 -14.02 -6.16 -12.34
C GLY A 508 -14.43 -6.85 -11.04
N GLY A 509 -13.54 -6.89 -10.04
CA GLY A 509 -13.80 -7.45 -8.71
C GLY A 509 -12.56 -8.03 -8.02
N PHE A 510 -12.67 -8.22 -6.71
CA PHE A 510 -11.66 -8.90 -5.90
C PHE A 510 -11.56 -10.39 -6.27
N GLY A 511 -10.37 -10.98 -6.17
CA GLY A 511 -10.14 -12.40 -6.48
C GLY A 511 -10.38 -12.78 -7.94
N ARG A 512 -10.45 -11.79 -8.85
CA ARG A 512 -10.61 -12.02 -10.29
C ARG A 512 -9.28 -11.82 -11.01
N PRO A 513 -8.96 -12.68 -12.00
CA PRO A 513 -7.75 -12.56 -12.77
C PRO A 513 -7.88 -11.42 -13.79
N THR A 514 -6.78 -10.70 -14.00
CA THR A 514 -6.60 -9.78 -15.13
C THR A 514 -5.15 -9.88 -15.61
N ASN A 515 -4.92 -9.59 -16.89
CA ASN A 515 -3.57 -9.56 -17.43
C ASN A 515 -3.32 -8.32 -18.27
N ILE A 516 -2.06 -7.92 -18.31
CA ILE A 516 -1.55 -6.88 -19.21
C ILE A 516 -0.63 -7.56 -20.21
N THR A 517 -0.95 -7.43 -21.49
CA THR A 517 -0.10 -7.90 -22.59
C THR A 517 0.48 -6.71 -23.34
N ARG A 518 1.81 -6.67 -23.50
CA ARG A 518 2.52 -5.59 -24.20
C ARG A 518 3.65 -6.12 -25.05
N GLU A 519 3.72 -5.69 -26.31
CA GLU A 519 4.90 -5.89 -27.13
C GLU A 519 5.97 -4.84 -26.80
N VAL A 520 7.21 -5.29 -26.64
CA VAL A 520 8.38 -4.45 -26.43
C VAL A 520 9.54 -4.90 -27.30
N THR A 521 10.45 -3.97 -27.56
CA THR A 521 11.71 -4.28 -28.25
C THR A 521 12.82 -4.39 -27.22
N VAL A 522 13.60 -5.45 -27.31
CA VAL A 522 14.85 -5.65 -26.56
C VAL A 522 16.01 -5.38 -27.53
N ASP A 523 16.91 -4.48 -27.17
CA ASP A 523 18.03 -4.04 -28.01
C ASP A 523 19.41 -4.18 -27.33
N ASN A 524 19.43 -4.43 -26.02
CA ASN A 524 20.62 -4.56 -25.18
C ASN A 524 20.67 -5.92 -24.45
N SER A 525 19.91 -6.90 -24.94
CA SER A 525 19.75 -8.23 -24.34
C SER A 525 19.18 -8.26 -22.92
N VAL A 526 18.63 -7.13 -22.43
CA VAL A 526 17.97 -7.02 -21.12
C VAL A 526 16.53 -6.57 -21.31
N LEU A 527 15.61 -7.18 -20.57
CA LEU A 527 14.25 -6.71 -20.43
C LEU A 527 13.96 -6.38 -18.98
N LYS A 528 13.57 -5.12 -18.73
CA LYS A 528 13.21 -4.63 -17.40
C LYS A 528 11.70 -4.45 -17.28
N ILE A 529 11.12 -5.03 -16.23
CA ILE A 529 9.75 -4.79 -15.77
C ILE A 529 9.88 -4.17 -14.39
N HIS A 530 9.26 -3.02 -14.16
CA HIS A 530 9.35 -2.28 -12.92
C HIS A 530 7.96 -1.88 -12.44
N LEU A 531 7.58 -2.35 -11.25
CA LEU A 531 6.31 -2.06 -10.61
C LEU A 531 6.62 -1.28 -9.33
N TYR A 532 6.01 -0.12 -9.13
CA TYR A 532 6.39 0.74 -8.01
C TYR A 532 5.22 1.56 -7.47
N TRP A 533 5.29 1.84 -6.18
CA TRP A 533 4.32 2.63 -5.46
C TRP A 533 4.62 4.13 -5.62
N SER A 534 3.64 4.88 -6.11
CA SER A 534 3.68 6.34 -6.32
C SER A 534 3.00 7.12 -5.19
N GLY A 535 2.84 6.51 -4.02
CA GLY A 535 2.24 7.19 -2.86
C GLY A 535 0.71 7.15 -2.82
N ARG A 536 0.07 6.55 -3.83
CA ARG A 536 -1.39 6.38 -3.87
C ARG A 536 -1.84 5.00 -3.41
N GLY A 537 -3.07 4.87 -2.94
CA GLY A 537 -3.58 3.63 -2.37
C GLY A 537 -3.54 3.64 -0.84
N THR A 538 -4.31 2.75 -0.22
CA THR A 538 -4.41 2.63 1.24
C THR A 538 -3.17 1.98 1.82
N CYS A 539 -2.46 2.69 2.70
CA CYS A 539 -1.26 2.18 3.37
C CYS A 539 -1.54 1.04 4.37
N CYS A 540 -2.74 1.02 4.91
CA CYS A 540 -2.95 0.46 6.24
C CYS A 540 -4.18 -0.46 6.31
N ILE A 541 -4.70 -0.89 5.15
CA ILE A 541 -5.85 -1.79 5.04
C ILE A 541 -5.43 -3.02 4.21
N PRO A 542 -5.57 -4.26 4.72
CA PRO A 542 -6.15 -4.61 6.03
C PRO A 542 -5.17 -4.48 7.23
N TYR A 543 -3.89 -4.20 6.98
CA TYR A 543 -2.86 -3.97 8.01
C TYR A 543 -1.80 -2.98 7.49
N GLU A 544 -0.94 -2.46 8.38
CA GLU A 544 0.18 -1.57 8.04
C GLU A 544 1.19 -2.24 7.09
N GLY A 545 1.42 -1.64 5.92
CA GLY A 545 2.31 -2.21 4.91
C GLY A 545 1.58 -2.98 3.81
N ALA A 546 0.25 -3.02 3.82
CA ALA A 546 -0.55 -3.69 2.81
C ALA A 546 -0.65 -2.92 1.47
N TYR A 547 0.24 -1.98 1.18
CA TYR A 547 0.26 -1.14 -0.03
C TYR A 547 1.35 -1.54 -1.03
N GLY A 548 1.45 -0.79 -2.12
CA GLY A 548 2.47 -0.95 -3.16
C GLY A 548 2.18 -2.07 -4.17
N PRO A 549 3.14 -2.42 -5.04
CA PRO A 549 2.93 -3.35 -6.14
C PRO A 549 2.62 -4.78 -5.71
N LEU A 550 1.83 -5.47 -6.55
CA LEU A 550 1.50 -6.90 -6.47
C LEU A 550 1.58 -7.49 -7.88
N VAL A 551 2.20 -8.66 -8.04
CA VAL A 551 2.18 -9.43 -9.30
C VAL A 551 2.11 -10.92 -9.00
N SER A 552 1.25 -11.64 -9.72
CA SER A 552 1.02 -13.08 -9.53
C SER A 552 1.93 -13.93 -10.42
N ALA A 553 2.09 -13.53 -11.68
CA ALA A 553 3.02 -14.21 -12.59
C ALA A 553 3.50 -13.28 -13.71
N ILE A 554 4.62 -13.65 -14.33
CA ILE A 554 5.17 -12.97 -15.50
C ILE A 554 5.46 -14.03 -16.56
N ARG A 555 5.15 -13.71 -17.82
CA ARG A 555 5.54 -14.53 -18.99
C ARG A 555 6.05 -13.62 -20.08
N VAL A 556 7.19 -13.96 -20.66
CA VAL A 556 7.81 -13.23 -21.77
C VAL A 556 8.21 -14.22 -22.84
N PHE A 557 7.88 -13.94 -24.09
CA PHE A 557 8.19 -14.80 -25.23
C PHE A 557 8.28 -13.99 -26.51
N ARG A 558 8.97 -14.50 -27.53
CA ARG A 558 8.93 -13.87 -28.84
C ARG A 558 7.61 -14.14 -29.54
N PRO A 559 6.97 -13.13 -30.17
CA PRO A 559 5.89 -13.39 -31.09
C PRO A 559 6.44 -14.30 -32.20
N GLU A 560 5.73 -15.40 -32.50
CA GLU A 560 6.09 -16.26 -33.62
C GLU A 560 6.14 -15.42 -34.91
N LYS A 561 7.11 -15.69 -35.80
CA LYS A 561 7.07 -15.09 -37.13
C LYS A 561 5.74 -15.49 -37.78
N PRO A 562 5.03 -14.58 -38.48
CA PRO A 562 3.95 -14.98 -39.38
C PRO A 562 4.58 -15.65 -40.59
N ASN A 563 5.10 -16.86 -40.42
CA ASN A 563 5.61 -17.67 -41.50
C ASN A 563 5.26 -19.13 -41.25
N ASN A 564 3.97 -19.33 -40.98
CA ASN A 564 3.25 -20.49 -41.45
C ASN A 564 2.01 -19.92 -42.12
N SER A 565 2.00 -19.90 -43.46
CA SER A 565 0.75 -20.09 -44.17
C SER A 565 0.01 -21.23 -43.47
N PRO A 566 -1.30 -21.14 -43.19
CA PRO A 566 -2.02 -22.30 -42.70
C PRO A 566 -1.69 -23.47 -43.63
N PRO A 567 -1.36 -24.67 -43.12
CA PRO A 567 -1.16 -25.81 -43.99
C PRO A 567 -2.39 -25.89 -44.92
N PRO A 568 -2.21 -26.14 -46.24
CA PRO A 568 -3.34 -26.22 -47.14
C PRO A 568 -4.35 -27.16 -46.50
N ALA A 569 -5.61 -26.70 -46.42
CA ALA A 569 -6.69 -27.46 -45.79
C ALA A 569 -6.57 -28.91 -46.26
N ARG A 570 -6.39 -29.84 -45.31
CA ARG A 570 -6.41 -31.27 -45.64
C ARG A 570 -7.70 -31.52 -46.43
N PRO A 571 -7.66 -32.20 -47.58
CA PRO A 571 -8.86 -32.51 -48.32
C PRO A 571 -9.81 -33.22 -47.38
N VAL A 572 -11.06 -32.74 -47.34
CA VAL A 572 -12.15 -33.28 -46.54
C VAL A 572 -12.28 -34.77 -46.90
N SER A 573 -11.71 -35.64 -46.07
CA SER A 573 -12.03 -37.06 -46.11
C SER A 573 -13.46 -37.20 -45.61
N ALA A 574 -14.30 -37.84 -46.41
CA ALA A 574 -15.71 -38.04 -46.16
C ALA A 574 -15.99 -38.60 -44.74
N PRO A 575 -17.11 -38.23 -44.10
CA PRO A 575 -17.43 -38.67 -42.74
C PRO A 575 -17.58 -40.19 -42.70
N SER A 576 -16.99 -40.83 -41.68
CA SER A 576 -17.21 -42.25 -41.40
C SER A 576 -18.68 -42.50 -41.01
N ASN A 577 -19.19 -43.70 -41.31
CA ASN A 577 -20.60 -44.07 -41.07
C ASN A 577 -21.04 -44.00 -39.59
N ASP A 578 -20.10 -43.95 -38.64
CA ASP A 578 -20.40 -43.88 -37.21
C ASP A 578 -20.81 -42.46 -36.74
N ASP A 579 -20.32 -41.41 -37.39
CA ASP A 579 -20.70 -40.02 -37.04
C ASP A 579 -22.12 -39.68 -37.48
N LYS A 580 -22.58 -40.28 -38.58
CA LYS A 580 -23.99 -40.18 -39.02
C LYS A 580 -24.95 -40.85 -38.03
N ARG A 581 -24.58 -42.00 -37.45
CA ARG A 581 -25.40 -42.68 -36.44
C ARG A 581 -25.51 -41.88 -35.14
N ARG A 582 -24.42 -41.27 -34.68
CA ARG A 582 -24.42 -40.42 -33.48
C ARG A 582 -25.28 -39.16 -33.63
N GLY A 583 -25.22 -38.51 -34.80
CA GLY A 583 -26.06 -37.34 -35.10
C GLY A 583 -27.57 -37.64 -35.15
N VAL A 584 -27.97 -38.79 -35.72
CA VAL A 584 -29.38 -39.21 -35.78
C VAL A 584 -29.94 -39.55 -34.39
N VAL A 585 -29.15 -40.23 -33.54
CA VAL A 585 -29.57 -40.58 -32.18
C VAL A 585 -29.73 -39.33 -31.30
N ALA A 586 -28.82 -38.36 -31.42
CA ALA A 586 -28.94 -37.07 -30.71
C ALA A 586 -30.16 -36.26 -31.16
N GLY A 587 -30.48 -36.27 -32.47
CA GLY A 587 -31.66 -35.60 -33.01
C GLY A 587 -32.99 -36.21 -32.54
N ILE A 588 -33.08 -37.55 -32.48
CA ILE A 588 -34.27 -38.25 -31.97
C ILE A 588 -34.47 -37.97 -30.47
N ALA A 589 -33.39 -37.97 -29.67
CA ALA A 589 -33.48 -37.65 -28.24
C ALA A 589 -33.98 -36.22 -28.00
N ALA A 590 -33.51 -35.24 -28.78
CA ALA A 590 -33.96 -33.85 -28.68
C ALA A 590 -35.45 -33.70 -29.05
N LEU A 591 -35.93 -34.42 -30.08
CA LEU A 591 -37.34 -34.42 -30.47
C LEU A 591 -38.25 -35.06 -29.42
N CYS A 592 -37.81 -36.14 -28.77
CA CYS A 592 -38.56 -36.77 -27.68
C CYS A 592 -38.68 -35.83 -26.46
N ILE A 593 -37.61 -35.11 -26.11
CA ILE A 593 -37.64 -34.14 -25.01
C ILE A 593 -38.57 -32.98 -25.33
N ALA A 594 -38.50 -32.42 -26.55
CA ALA A 594 -39.40 -31.36 -26.97
C ALA A 594 -40.88 -31.81 -26.95
N GLY A 595 -41.16 -33.03 -27.41
CA GLY A 595 -42.50 -33.62 -27.36
C GLY A 595 -43.05 -33.76 -25.94
N ALA A 596 -42.21 -34.18 -24.97
CA ALA A 596 -42.60 -34.29 -23.57
C ALA A 596 -42.87 -32.93 -22.91
N VAL A 597 -42.10 -31.90 -23.26
CA VAL A 597 -42.32 -30.53 -22.76
C VAL A 597 -43.62 -29.94 -23.33
N ILE A 598 -43.91 -30.19 -24.60
CA ILE A 598 -45.16 -29.72 -25.22
C ILE A 598 -46.36 -30.47 -24.61
N SER A 599 -46.29 -31.79 -24.45
CA SER A 599 -47.39 -32.57 -23.89
C SER A 599 -47.70 -32.18 -22.44
N SER A 600 -46.67 -32.00 -21.61
CA SER A 600 -46.85 -31.53 -20.22
C SER A 600 -47.42 -30.11 -20.16
N SER A 601 -47.01 -29.23 -21.07
CA SER A 601 -47.56 -27.87 -21.16
C SER A 601 -49.03 -27.87 -21.59
N VAL A 602 -49.43 -28.72 -22.55
CA VAL A 602 -50.82 -28.85 -22.97
C VAL A 602 -51.70 -29.45 -21.87
N VAL A 603 -51.21 -30.47 -21.16
CA VAL A 603 -51.92 -31.06 -20.00
C VAL A 603 -52.08 -30.02 -18.89
N TYR A 604 -51.04 -29.22 -18.61
CA TYR A 604 -51.10 -28.15 -17.62
C TYR A 604 -52.13 -27.08 -18.00
N LEU A 605 -52.15 -26.64 -19.26
CA LEU A 605 -53.11 -25.65 -19.74
C LEU A 605 -54.55 -26.20 -19.76
N TRP A 606 -54.75 -27.46 -20.14
CA TRP A 606 -56.04 -28.14 -20.07
C TRP A 606 -56.53 -28.26 -18.62
N TRP A 607 -55.66 -28.68 -17.70
CA TRP A 607 -55.99 -28.76 -16.28
C TRP A 607 -56.40 -27.39 -15.70
N LYS A 608 -55.68 -26.32 -16.07
CA LYS A 608 -56.06 -24.95 -15.70
C LYS A 608 -57.40 -24.52 -16.29
N TRP A 609 -57.73 -24.95 -17.51
CA TRP A 609 -58.99 -24.60 -18.18
C TRP A 609 -60.19 -25.33 -17.58
N VAL A 610 -60.03 -26.60 -17.20
CA VAL A 610 -61.09 -27.39 -16.53
C VAL A 610 -61.30 -26.94 -15.06
N ALA A 611 -60.31 -26.30 -14.45
CA ALA A 611 -60.39 -25.78 -13.09
C ALA A 611 -60.97 -24.34 -12.99
N MET A 612 -61.47 -23.76 -14.09
CA MET A 612 -62.11 -22.44 -14.14
C MET A 612 -63.63 -22.52 -14.29
#